data_AF-A0A6J6HWL3-F1
#
_entry.id   AF-A0A6J6HWL3-F1
#
_cell.length_a   1.000
_cell.length_b   1.000
_cell.length_c   1.000
_cell.angle_alpha   90.00
_cell.angle_beta   90.00
_cell.angle_gamma   90.00
#
_symmetry.space_group_name_H-M   'P 1'
#
loop_
_entity.id
_entity.type
_entity.pdbx_description
1 polymer ?
#
loop_
_entity_poly.entity_id
_entity_poly.type
_entity_poly.pdbx_seq_one_letter_code
_entity_poly.pdbx_strand_id
1 'polypeptide(L)'
;MLQRQGELGPDGEPLRTRRGPQARAKERTGPVEFYREVRSELRKVAWPTRSETINYSIITIITLIVFTILIFGIDWVFAEAVLKLFNV
;
A
#
# COMPACT_ATOMS: atom_id res chain seq x y z
N MET A 1 -59.58 -9.94 9.33
CA MET A 1 -58.44 -10.02 10.26
C MET A 1 -58.23 -11.49 10.61
N LEU A 2 -57.28 -12.20 9.98
CA LEU A 2 -57.11 -13.66 10.18
C LEU A 2 -55.75 -14.18 9.64
N GLN A 3 -54.61 -13.73 10.19
CA GLN A 3 -53.29 -14.28 9.81
C GLN A 3 -52.22 -14.03 10.88
N ARG A 4 -52.42 -14.60 12.08
CA ARG A 4 -51.38 -14.80 13.11
C ARG A 4 -51.67 -16.08 13.90
N GLN A 5 -51.78 -17.21 13.21
CA GLN A 5 -51.79 -18.51 13.87
C GLN A 5 -50.34 -18.99 13.91
N GLY A 6 -49.69 -18.69 15.04
CA GLY A 6 -48.43 -19.32 15.41
C GLY A 6 -48.70 -20.75 15.83
N GLU A 7 -47.83 -21.65 15.37
CA GLU A 7 -47.83 -23.04 15.78
C GLU A 7 -47.70 -23.13 17.30
N LEU A 8 -48.76 -23.61 17.94
CA LEU A 8 -48.83 -23.85 19.38
C LEU A 8 -48.55 -25.32 19.60
N GLY A 9 -47.70 -25.63 20.59
CA GLY A 9 -47.51 -27.00 21.04
C GLY A 9 -48.81 -27.56 21.64
N PRO A 10 -48.90 -28.89 21.85
CA PRO A 10 -50.09 -29.55 22.39
C PRO A 10 -50.58 -29.01 23.75
N ASP A 11 -49.75 -28.24 24.45
CA ASP A 11 -50.06 -27.63 25.75
C ASP A 11 -50.37 -26.11 25.67
N GLY A 12 -50.51 -25.54 24.47
CA GLY A 12 -50.95 -24.13 24.29
C GLY A 12 -49.87 -23.06 24.49
N GLU A 13 -48.60 -23.44 24.62
CA GLU A 13 -47.48 -22.49 24.68
C GLU A 13 -47.06 -22.07 23.25
N PRO A 14 -46.89 -20.76 22.97
CA PRO A 14 -46.45 -20.31 21.65
C PRO A 14 -45.02 -20.78 21.39
N LEU A 15 -44.81 -21.60 20.35
CA LEU A 15 -43.47 -22.00 19.94
C LEU A 15 -42.72 -20.74 19.50
N ARG A 16 -41.80 -20.27 20.35
CA ARG A 16 -40.86 -19.21 20.01
C ARG A 16 -40.02 -19.72 18.84
N THR A 17 -40.39 -19.32 17.62
CA THR A 17 -39.53 -19.44 16.44
C THR A 17 -38.14 -18.97 16.84
N ARG A 18 -37.23 -19.93 16.93
CA ARG A 18 -35.82 -19.71 17.24
C ARG A 18 -35.33 -18.71 16.22
N ARG A 19 -35.14 -17.47 16.64
CA ARG A 19 -34.58 -16.39 15.83
C ARG A 19 -33.27 -16.95 15.28
N GLY A 20 -33.24 -17.27 13.99
CA GLY A 20 -32.05 -17.76 13.32
C GLY A 20 -30.90 -16.78 13.60
N PRO A 21 -29.66 -17.27 13.70
CA PRO A 21 -28.52 -16.42 14.02
C PRO A 21 -28.54 -15.22 13.08
N GLN A 22 -28.68 -14.03 13.68
CA GLN A 22 -28.73 -12.76 12.98
C GLN A 22 -27.61 -12.74 11.94
N ALA A 23 -27.98 -12.46 10.69
CA ALA A 23 -27.04 -12.25 9.61
C ALA A 23 -25.93 -11.34 10.14
N ARG A 24 -24.75 -11.93 10.31
CA ARG A 24 -23.56 -11.32 10.88
C ARG A 24 -23.38 -10.00 10.16
N ALA A 25 -23.69 -8.88 10.82
CA ALA A 25 -23.36 -7.57 10.30
C ALA A 25 -21.88 -7.66 9.95
N LYS A 26 -21.55 -7.48 8.66
CA LYS A 26 -20.21 -7.65 8.16
C LYS A 26 -19.32 -6.69 8.93
N GLU A 27 -18.66 -7.21 9.97
CA GLU A 27 -17.73 -6.46 10.80
C GLU A 27 -16.69 -5.92 9.83
N ARG A 28 -16.71 -4.61 9.61
CA ARG A 28 -15.64 -3.95 8.89
C ARG A 28 -14.37 -4.25 9.66
N THR A 29 -13.35 -4.77 8.99
CA THR A 29 -12.04 -5.06 9.58
C THR A 29 -11.60 -3.87 10.41
N GLY A 30 -11.46 -4.08 11.71
CA GLY A 30 -11.06 -3.02 12.63
C GLY A 30 -9.63 -2.56 12.35
N PRO A 31 -9.23 -1.34 12.75
CA PRO A 31 -7.87 -0.84 12.54
C PRO A 31 -6.78 -1.73 13.15
N VAL A 32 -7.10 -2.46 14.23
CA VAL A 32 -6.21 -3.45 14.85
C VAL A 32 -6.02 -4.69 13.95
N GLU A 33 -7.10 -5.14 13.31
CA GLU A 33 -7.08 -6.28 12.40
C GLU A 33 -6.33 -5.94 11.11
N PHE A 34 -6.54 -4.73 10.57
CA PHE A 34 -5.81 -4.19 9.44
C PHE A 34 -4.29 -4.13 9.69
N TYR A 35 -3.84 -3.64 10.85
CA TYR A 35 -2.41 -3.61 11.19
C TYR A 35 -1.80 -5.02 11.26
N ARG A 36 -2.56 -5.99 11.80
CA ARG A 36 -2.15 -7.39 11.85
C ARG A 36 -1.98 -7.98 10.44
N GLU A 37 -2.93 -7.70 9.55
CA GLU A 37 -2.87 -8.09 8.14
C GLU A 37 -1.68 -7.44 7.41
N VAL A 38 -1.47 -6.12 7.56
CA VAL A 38 -0.33 -5.40 6.96
C VAL A 38 1.00 -5.99 7.43
N ARG A 39 1.16 -6.26 8.73
CA ARG A 39 2.38 -6.90 9.25
C ARG A 39 2.58 -8.29 8.65
N SER A 40 1.50 -9.06 8.47
CA SER A 40 1.58 -10.39 7.86
C SER A 40 2.02 -10.32 6.40
N GLU A 41 1.60 -9.29 5.66
CA GLU A 41 1.97 -9.06 4.26
C GLU A 41 3.40 -8.51 4.13
N LEU A 42 3.80 -7.58 5.01
CA LEU A 42 5.16 -7.03 5.06
C LEU A 42 6.22 -8.11 5.34
N ARG A 43 5.85 -9.22 6.00
CA ARG A 43 6.75 -10.37 6.19
C ARG A 43 6.99 -11.16 4.91
N LYS A 44 6.13 -11.03 3.88
CA LYS A 44 6.33 -11.65 2.56
C LYS A 44 7.22 -10.81 1.66
N VAL A 45 7.47 -9.54 2.02
CA VAL A 45 8.37 -8.66 1.27
C VAL A 45 9.79 -9.16 1.46
N ALA A 46 10.44 -9.51 0.35
CA ALA A 46 11.86 -9.80 0.32
C ALA A 46 12.63 -8.50 0.50
N TRP A 47 13.09 -8.24 1.73
CA TRP A 47 13.96 -7.10 2.00
C TRP A 47 15.36 -7.39 1.45
N PRO A 48 15.97 -6.41 0.76
CA PRO A 48 17.25 -6.60 0.12
C PRO A 48 18.34 -6.92 1.14
N THR A 49 19.32 -7.71 0.72
CA THR A 49 20.50 -7.98 1.53
C THR A 49 21.39 -6.73 1.60
N ARG A 50 22.21 -6.60 2.66
CA ARG A 50 23.13 -5.45 2.79
C ARG A 50 24.04 -5.29 1.58
N SER A 51 24.50 -6.39 1.01
CA SER A 51 25.32 -6.42 -0.20
C SER A 51 24.58 -5.88 -1.43
N GLU A 52 23.31 -6.25 -1.60
CA GLU A 52 22.49 -5.81 -2.73
C GLU A 52 22.23 -4.31 -2.67
N THR A 53 21.88 -3.78 -1.48
CA THR A 53 21.73 -2.34 -1.26
C THR A 53 23.01 -1.57 -1.55
N ILE A 54 24.16 -2.07 -1.12
CA ILE A 54 25.47 -1.45 -1.40
C ILE A 54 25.75 -1.45 -2.90
N ASN A 55 25.55 -2.59 -3.58
CA ASN A 55 25.80 -2.70 -5.02
C ASN A 55 24.95 -1.69 -5.83
N TYR A 56 23.65 -1.59 -5.53
CA TYR A 56 22.78 -0.61 -6.18
C TYR A 56 23.15 0.83 -5.85
N SER A 57 23.61 1.09 -4.63
CA SER A 57 24.09 2.42 -4.24
C SER A 57 25.34 2.81 -5.03
N ILE A 58 26.29 1.88 -5.21
CA ILE A 58 27.51 2.11 -6.00
C ILE A 58 27.17 2.43 -7.46
N ILE A 59 26.29 1.63 -8.09
CA ILE A 59 25.86 1.86 -9.47
C ILE A 59 25.23 3.26 -9.61
N THR A 60 24.39 3.65 -8.65
CA THR A 60 23.75 4.97 -8.63
C THR A 60 24.78 6.09 -8.48
N ILE A 61 25.75 5.95 -7.59
CA ILE A 61 26.84 6.94 -7.40
C ILE A 61 27.64 7.12 -8.69
N ILE A 62 28.02 6.02 -9.35
CA ILE A 62 28.74 6.08 -10.63
C ILE A 62 27.90 6.83 -11.67
N THR A 63 26.61 6.49 -11.77
CA THR A 63 25.68 7.13 -12.71
C THR A 63 25.57 8.63 -12.45
N LEU A 64 25.47 9.04 -11.17
CA LEU A 64 25.44 10.44 -10.77
C LEU A 64 26.72 11.19 -11.14
N ILE A 65 27.89 10.56 -10.95
CA ILE A 65 29.19 11.15 -11.34
C ILE A 65 29.23 11.38 -12.85
N VAL A 66 28.80 10.39 -13.64
CA VAL A 66 28.78 10.49 -15.11
C VAL A 66 27.89 11.66 -15.55
N PHE A 67 26.66 11.75 -15.02
CA PHE A 67 25.76 12.86 -15.36
C PHE A 67 26.30 14.22 -14.89
N THR A 68 26.90 14.27 -13.70
CA THR A 68 27.51 15.50 -13.18
C THR A 68 28.61 16.00 -14.12
N ILE A 69 29.52 15.12 -14.56
CA ILE A 69 30.60 15.49 -15.48
C ILE A 69 30.03 15.93 -16.83
N LEU A 70 29.02 15.22 -17.34
CA LEU A 70 28.39 15.55 -18.62
C LEU A 70 27.73 16.94 -18.57
N ILE A 71 26.91 17.20 -17.56
CA ILE A 71 26.23 18.49 -17.39
C ILE A 71 27.26 19.60 -17.20
N PHE A 72 28.24 19.40 -16.32
CA PHE A 72 29.32 20.36 -16.11
C PHE A 72 30.09 20.68 -17.39
N GLY A 73 30.41 19.67 -18.20
CA GLY A 73 31.09 19.86 -19.48
C GLY A 73 30.24 20.66 -20.47
N ILE A 74 28.94 20.37 -20.55
CA ILE A 74 28.00 21.13 -21.38
C ILE A 74 27.90 22.58 -20.87
N ASP A 75 27.69 22.80 -19.58
CA ASP A 75 27.58 24.13 -18.99
C ASP A 75 28.83 24.98 -19.25
N TRP A 76 30.02 24.38 -19.15
CA TRP A 76 31.28 25.05 -19.52
C TRP A 76 31.27 25.48 -20.98
N VAL A 77 30.99 24.55 -21.89
CA VAL A 77 30.99 24.83 -23.34
C VAL A 77 30.00 25.92 -23.69
N PHE A 78 28.79 25.86 -23.11
CA PHE A 78 27.77 26.88 -23.30
C PHE A 78 28.19 28.23 -22.72
N ALA A 79 28.81 28.27 -21.53
CA ALA A 79 29.32 29.51 -20.93
C ALA A 79 30.35 30.18 -21.84
N GLU A 80 31.34 29.42 -22.32
CA GLU A 80 32.37 29.91 -23.22
C GLU A 80 31.79 30.38 -24.58
N ALA A 81 30.83 29.63 -25.13
CA ALA A 81 30.17 29.97 -26.38
C ALA A 81 29.36 31.28 -26.28
N VAL A 82 28.65 31.46 -25.16
CA VAL A 82 27.88 32.67 -24.87
C VAL A 82 28.81 33.87 -24.70
N LEU A 83 29.88 33.75 -23.91
CA LEU A 83 30.85 34.84 -23.73
C LEU A 83 31.45 35.29 -25.07
N LYS A 84 31.87 34.34 -25.91
CA LYS A 84 32.38 34.62 -27.26
C LYS A 84 31.34 35.27 -28.17
N LEU A 85 30.09 34.81 -28.11
CA LEU A 85 29.01 35.35 -28.95
C LEU A 85 28.66 36.80 -28.59
N PHE A 86 28.67 37.14 -27.29
CA PHE A 86 28.39 38.50 -26.82
C PHE A 86 29.60 39.43 -26.83
N ASN A 87 30.75 38.96 -27.34
CA ASN A 87 31.99 39.73 -27.53
C ASN A 87 32.38 40.57 -26.29
N VAL A 88 32.32 39.92 -25.12
CA VAL A 88 33.00 40.33 -23.89
C VAL A 88 34.26 39.49 -23.71
#